data_AF-A0A3G8YUS4-F1
#
_entry.id   AF-A0A3G8YUS4-F1
#
_cell.length_a   1.000
_cell.length_b   1.000
_cell.length_c   1.000
_cell.angle_alpha   90.00
_cell.angle_beta   90.00
_cell.angle_gamma   90.00
#
_symmetry.space_group_name_H-M   'P 1'
#
loop_
_entity.id
_entity.type
_entity.pdbx_description
1 polymer ?
#
loop_
_entity_poly.entity_id
_entity_poly.type
_entity_poly.pdbx_seq_one_letter_code
_entity_poly.pdbx_strand_id
1 'polypeptide(L)'
;MSLAPITIKSPLFWDGVAWTARWLIALAHLLFLFPAALRPEILEDLPAYRLFGQIMPFSTWAALSFLAFVLLISVPTRVPFGLISTSFSAALWFLSGTVFSQGVGMIFGSLVCYALGALGMSLFTRSLWAYAGRNGWFKRVVLRGHHDAR
;
A
#
# COMPACT_ATOMS: atom_id res chain seq x y z
N MET A 1 16.92 -33.64 7.79
CA MET A 1 15.63 -32.94 7.90
C MET A 1 15.07 -32.79 6.49
N SER A 2 13.97 -33.47 6.17
CA SER A 2 13.29 -33.33 4.87
C SER A 2 12.43 -32.05 4.91
N LEU A 3 12.74 -31.06 4.07
CA LEU A 3 11.89 -29.88 3.91
C LEU A 3 10.65 -30.28 3.11
N ALA A 4 9.47 -30.11 3.69
CA ALA A 4 8.22 -30.34 2.96
C ALA A 4 8.14 -29.40 1.74
N PRO A 5 7.62 -29.86 0.59
CA PRO A 5 7.55 -29.05 -0.62
C PRO A 5 6.63 -27.83 -0.42
N ILE A 6 7.11 -26.65 -0.82
CA ILE A 6 6.31 -25.41 -0.84
C ILE A 6 5.30 -25.53 -1.98
N THR A 7 4.01 -25.64 -1.63
CA THR A 7 2.91 -25.68 -2.60
C THR A 7 2.05 -24.43 -2.51
N ILE A 8 1.19 -24.20 -3.49
CA ILE A 8 0.24 -23.06 -3.49
C ILE A 8 -0.74 -23.08 -2.32
N LYS A 9 -0.94 -24.24 -1.67
CA LYS A 9 -1.78 -24.36 -0.46
C LYS A 9 -1.00 -24.03 0.83
N SER A 10 0.32 -23.92 0.75
CA SER A 10 1.15 -23.70 1.94
C SER A 10 1.04 -22.24 2.44
N PRO A 11 0.94 -22.00 3.76
CA PRO A 11 0.97 -20.66 4.33
C PRO A 11 2.25 -19.88 3.99
N LEU A 12 3.38 -20.60 3.90
CA LEU A 12 4.68 -20.04 3.56
C LEU A 12 4.72 -19.43 2.15
N PHE A 13 4.13 -20.10 1.16
CA PHE A 13 4.02 -19.56 -0.21
C PHE A 13 3.32 -18.21 -0.20
N TRP A 14 2.14 -18.16 0.41
CA TRP A 14 1.34 -16.94 0.47
C TRP A 14 2.05 -15.85 1.25
N ASP A 15 2.75 -16.17 2.34
CA ASP A 15 3.54 -15.20 3.10
C ASP A 15 4.66 -14.59 2.24
N GLY A 16 5.32 -15.40 1.39
CA GLY A 16 6.27 -14.92 0.40
C GLY A 16 5.64 -14.00 -0.65
N VAL A 17 4.45 -14.33 -1.16
CA VAL A 17 3.70 -13.47 -2.10
C VAL A 17 3.37 -12.11 -1.46
N ALA A 18 2.88 -12.11 -0.21
CA ALA A 18 2.55 -10.88 0.50
C ALA A 18 3.80 -10.02 0.77
N TRP A 19 4.92 -10.65 1.11
CA TRP A 19 6.19 -9.97 1.30
C TRP A 19 6.70 -9.34 -0.01
N THR A 20 6.62 -10.08 -1.12
CA THR A 20 7.02 -9.59 -2.44
C THR A 20 6.16 -8.41 -2.89
N ALA A 21 4.83 -8.50 -2.74
CA ALA A 21 3.92 -7.41 -3.04
C ALA A 21 4.19 -6.16 -2.18
N ARG A 22 4.53 -6.35 -0.90
CA ARG A 22 4.91 -5.24 0.00
C ARG A 22 6.17 -4.53 -0.49
N TRP A 23 7.20 -5.27 -0.90
CA TRP A 23 8.42 -4.69 -1.47
C TRP A 23 8.16 -4.00 -2.80
N LEU A 24 7.31 -4.56 -3.66
CA LEU A 24 6.93 -3.91 -4.91
C LEU A 24 6.29 -2.54 -4.65
N ILE A 25 5.37 -2.45 -3.69
CA ILE A 25 4.75 -1.17 -3.31
C ILE A 25 5.77 -0.22 -2.69
N ALA A 26 6.66 -0.70 -1.83
CA ALA A 26 7.70 0.11 -1.21
C ALA A 26 8.67 0.69 -2.26
N LEU A 27 9.14 -0.15 -3.20
CA LEU A 27 9.99 0.28 -4.30
C LEU A 27 9.27 1.24 -5.24
N ALA A 28 7.97 1.07 -5.47
CA ALA A 28 7.17 2.04 -6.21
C ALA A 28 7.22 3.42 -5.53
N HIS A 29 6.99 3.50 -4.21
CA HIS A 29 7.13 4.77 -3.47
C HIS A 29 8.51 5.39 -3.65
N LEU A 30 9.57 4.58 -3.62
CA LEU A 30 10.94 5.06 -3.84
C LEU A 30 11.15 5.58 -5.28
N LEU A 31 10.64 4.87 -6.29
CA LEU A 31 10.77 5.27 -7.70
C LEU A 31 10.08 6.60 -7.99
N PHE A 32 8.93 6.86 -7.36
CA PHE A 32 8.22 8.13 -7.51
C PHE A 32 8.80 9.25 -6.61
N LEU A 33 9.43 8.90 -5.49
CA LEU A 33 10.17 9.82 -4.64
C LEU A 33 11.35 10.49 -5.37
N PHE A 34 12.16 9.71 -6.10
CA PHE A 34 13.37 10.21 -6.75
C PHE A 34 13.15 11.42 -7.68
N PRO A 35 12.24 11.38 -8.67
CA PRO A 35 12.01 12.52 -9.54
C PRO A 35 11.35 13.69 -8.82
N ALA A 36 10.45 13.42 -7.85
CA ALA A 36 9.78 14.46 -7.07
C ALA A 36 10.73 15.21 -6.13
N ALA A 37 11.76 14.53 -5.58
CA ALA A 37 12.69 15.11 -4.62
C ALA A 37 13.94 15.72 -5.27
N LEU A 38 14.50 15.09 -6.31
CA LEU A 38 15.80 15.51 -6.87
C LEU A 38 15.69 16.47 -8.06
N ARG A 39 14.59 16.41 -8.80
CA ARG A 39 14.40 17.15 -10.05
C ARG A 39 12.93 17.53 -10.28
N PRO A 40 12.29 18.26 -9.35
CA PRO A 40 10.88 18.66 -9.52
C PRO A 40 10.67 19.48 -10.80
N GLU A 41 11.65 20.29 -11.19
CA GLU A 41 11.64 21.11 -12.42
C GLU A 41 11.39 20.26 -13.69
N ILE A 42 11.98 19.06 -13.79
CA ILE A 42 11.81 18.15 -14.93
C ILE A 42 10.36 17.64 -15.01
N LEU A 43 9.73 17.43 -13.85
CA LEU A 43 8.32 17.05 -13.80
C LEU A 43 7.44 18.25 -14.16
N GLU A 44 7.77 19.45 -13.70
CA GLU A 44 7.02 20.67 -13.98
C GLU A 44 7.08 21.10 -15.46
N ASP A 45 8.06 20.64 -16.23
CA ASP A 45 8.11 20.81 -17.68
C ASP A 45 6.99 20.06 -18.42
N LEU A 46 6.47 18.99 -17.82
CA LEU A 46 5.31 18.26 -18.36
C LEU A 46 4.02 18.92 -17.86
N PRO A 47 3.14 19.44 -18.76
CA PRO A 47 1.94 20.19 -18.37
C PRO A 47 1.05 19.45 -17.37
N ALA A 48 0.97 18.13 -17.54
CA ALA A 48 0.22 17.24 -16.70
C ALA A 48 0.76 17.18 -15.26
N TYR A 49 2.07 17.02 -15.10
CA TYR A 49 2.73 16.97 -13.80
C TYR A 49 2.79 18.36 -13.14
N ARG A 50 2.84 19.44 -13.91
CA ARG A 50 2.68 20.79 -13.36
C ARG A 50 1.34 20.97 -12.66
N LEU A 51 0.23 20.54 -13.28
CA LEU A 51 -1.10 20.58 -12.68
C LEU A 51 -1.18 19.67 -11.43
N PHE A 52 -0.56 18.49 -11.49
CA PHE A 52 -0.43 17.62 -10.33
C PHE A 52 0.24 18.34 -9.15
N GLY A 53 1.39 18.99 -9.41
CA GLY A 53 2.17 19.73 -8.40
C GLY A 53 1.42 20.91 -7.76
N GLN A 54 0.46 21.50 -8.47
CA GLN A 54 -0.42 22.55 -7.90
C GLN A 54 -1.43 22.01 -6.89
N ILE A 55 -1.90 20.77 -7.08
CA ILE A 55 -2.86 20.13 -6.17
C ILE A 55 -2.13 19.44 -5.03
N MET A 56 -1.06 18.71 -5.35
CA MET A 56 -0.23 17.99 -4.41
C MET A 56 1.23 18.37 -4.64
N PRO A 57 1.77 19.34 -3.87
CA PRO A 57 3.14 19.79 -4.00
C PRO A 57 4.13 18.62 -3.98
N PHE A 58 5.09 18.62 -4.91
CA PHE A 58 6.02 17.50 -5.08
C PHE A 58 6.83 17.22 -3.82
N SER A 59 7.18 18.24 -3.03
CA SER A 59 7.85 18.08 -1.74
C SER A 59 6.98 17.33 -0.71
N THR A 60 5.69 17.65 -0.65
CA THR A 60 4.72 16.94 0.21
C THR A 60 4.54 15.51 -0.26
N TRP A 61 4.35 15.28 -1.55
CA TRP A 61 4.19 13.93 -2.10
C TRP A 61 5.43 13.07 -1.89
N ALA A 62 6.62 13.64 -2.10
CA ALA A 62 7.91 13.02 -1.82
C ALA A 62 8.00 12.64 -0.34
N ALA A 63 7.75 13.58 0.58
CA ALA A 63 7.81 13.30 2.02
C ALA A 63 6.84 12.19 2.45
N LEU A 64 5.60 12.21 1.94
CA LEU A 64 4.61 11.17 2.22
C LEU A 64 5.00 9.81 1.63
N SER A 65 5.55 9.79 0.41
CA SER A 65 6.02 8.55 -0.25
C SER A 65 7.23 7.97 0.47
N PHE A 66 8.17 8.81 0.93
CA PHE A 66 9.30 8.37 1.75
C PHE A 66 8.82 7.82 3.09
N LEU A 67 7.89 8.50 3.76
CA LEU A 67 7.28 8.00 4.99
C LEU A 67 6.58 6.66 4.77
N ALA A 68 5.82 6.51 3.68
CA ALA A 68 5.17 5.26 3.32
C ALA A 68 6.19 4.13 3.10
N PHE A 69 7.28 4.40 2.38
CA PHE A 69 8.38 3.46 2.19
C PHE A 69 8.97 3.00 3.53
N VAL A 70 9.36 3.95 4.39
CA VAL A 70 9.95 3.64 5.71
C VAL A 70 8.97 2.84 6.56
N LEU A 71 7.70 3.22 6.59
CA LEU A 71 6.68 2.49 7.36
C LEU A 71 6.45 1.08 6.81
N LEU A 72 6.45 0.90 5.48
CA LEU A 72 6.27 -0.41 4.87
C LEU A 72 7.46 -1.35 5.19
N ILE A 73 8.69 -0.86 5.13
CA ILE A 73 9.86 -1.72 5.37
C ILE A 73 10.10 -1.96 6.85
N SER A 74 9.96 -0.93 7.69
CA SER A 74 10.31 -1.00 9.11
C SER A 74 9.23 -1.64 9.98
N VAL A 75 7.95 -1.54 9.58
CA VAL A 75 6.84 -2.04 10.40
C VAL A 75 6.35 -3.39 9.88
N PRO A 76 6.38 -4.46 10.68
CA PRO A 76 5.85 -5.76 10.28
C PRO A 76 4.33 -5.71 10.04
N THR A 77 3.82 -6.39 9.01
CA THR A 77 2.37 -6.49 8.72
C THR A 77 1.55 -7.17 9.82
N ARG A 78 2.21 -7.95 10.68
CA ARG A 78 1.57 -8.77 11.72
C ARG A 78 1.26 -8.00 13.01
N VAL A 79 1.67 -6.73 13.10
CA VAL A 79 1.33 -5.84 14.23
C VAL A 79 0.28 -4.82 13.80
N PRO A 80 -0.51 -4.24 14.72
CA PRO A 80 -1.52 -3.22 14.39
C PRO A 80 -0.95 -2.06 13.55
N PHE A 81 0.27 -1.62 13.85
CA PHE A 81 0.96 -0.59 13.07
C PHE A 81 1.26 -1.02 11.62
N GLY A 82 1.36 -2.33 11.36
CA GLY A 82 1.48 -2.90 10.01
C GLY A 82 0.21 -2.68 9.18
N LEU A 83 -0.96 -2.72 9.82
CA LEU A 83 -2.25 -2.40 9.17
C LEU A 83 -2.30 -0.92 8.80
N ILE A 84 -1.93 -0.05 9.74
CA ILE A 84 -1.93 1.41 9.55
C ILE A 84 -0.95 1.83 8.45
N SER A 85 0.27 1.27 8.43
CA SER A 85 1.24 1.56 7.37
C SER A 85 0.75 1.13 5.98
N THR A 86 0.08 -0.01 5.90
CA THR A 86 -0.44 -0.54 4.64
C THR A 86 -1.66 0.25 4.16
N SER A 87 -2.57 0.64 5.07
CA SER A 87 -3.72 1.50 4.72
C SER A 87 -3.28 2.92 4.33
N PHE A 88 -2.30 3.50 5.04
CA PHE A 88 -1.70 4.78 4.68
C PHE A 88 -1.10 4.75 3.26
N SER A 89 -0.30 3.73 2.96
CA SER A 89 0.27 3.53 1.62
C SER A 89 -0.82 3.40 0.55
N ALA A 90 -1.85 2.58 0.79
CA ALA A 90 -2.95 2.40 -0.15
C ALA A 90 -3.72 3.72 -0.38
N ALA A 91 -4.02 4.46 0.69
CA ALA A 91 -4.69 5.75 0.61
C ALA A 91 -3.87 6.77 -0.20
N LEU A 92 -2.56 6.82 0.00
CA LEU A 92 -1.67 7.70 -0.76
C LEU A 92 -1.68 7.36 -2.26
N TRP A 93 -1.70 6.07 -2.62
CA TRP A 93 -1.83 5.65 -4.02
C TRP A 93 -3.20 5.99 -4.62
N PHE A 94 -4.31 5.74 -3.91
CA PHE A 94 -5.63 6.14 -4.38
C PHE A 94 -5.77 7.65 -4.54
N LEU A 95 -5.24 8.43 -3.59
CA LEU A 95 -5.21 9.89 -3.68
C LEU A 95 -4.43 10.33 -4.92
N SER A 96 -3.21 9.81 -5.11
CA SER A 96 -2.37 10.12 -6.27
C SER A 96 -3.08 9.76 -7.59
N GLY A 97 -3.75 8.60 -7.64
CA GLY A 97 -4.52 8.17 -8.80
C GLY A 97 -5.71 9.08 -9.10
N THR A 98 -6.40 9.56 -8.06
CA THR A 98 -7.50 10.53 -8.21
C THR A 98 -6.98 11.88 -8.69
N VAL A 99 -5.84 12.36 -8.20
CA VAL A 99 -5.22 13.60 -8.71
C VAL A 99 -4.82 13.44 -10.18
N PHE A 100 -4.20 12.32 -10.56
CA PHE A 100 -3.87 12.05 -11.97
C PHE A 100 -5.11 11.93 -12.87
N SER A 101 -6.19 11.34 -12.37
CA SER A 101 -7.43 11.14 -13.12
C SER A 101 -8.20 12.45 -13.28
N GLN A 102 -8.50 13.14 -12.17
CA GLN A 102 -9.39 14.30 -12.14
C GLN A 102 -8.66 15.64 -12.32
N GLY A 103 -7.45 15.76 -11.76
CA GLY A 103 -6.69 17.01 -11.81
C GLY A 103 -5.90 17.19 -13.11
N VAL A 104 -5.57 16.07 -13.78
CA VAL A 104 -4.51 16.05 -14.80
C VAL A 104 -4.94 15.36 -16.10
N GLY A 105 -5.95 14.48 -16.06
CA GLY A 105 -6.40 13.71 -17.24
C GLY A 105 -5.41 12.64 -17.71
N MET A 106 -4.42 12.28 -16.88
CA MET A 106 -3.43 11.24 -17.21
C MET A 106 -3.95 9.84 -16.87
N ILE A 107 -4.56 9.18 -17.86
CA ILE A 107 -5.14 7.84 -17.73
C ILE A 107 -4.08 6.80 -17.28
N PHE A 108 -2.89 6.82 -17.89
CA PHE A 108 -1.86 5.84 -17.54
C PHE A 108 -1.37 6.00 -16.10
N GLY A 109 -1.09 7.25 -15.67
CA GLY A 109 -0.67 7.54 -14.30
C GLY A 109 -1.72 7.12 -13.27
N SER A 110 -3.00 7.41 -13.54
CA SER A 110 -4.09 7.03 -12.64
C SER A 110 -4.25 5.51 -12.55
N LEU A 111 -4.16 4.77 -13.66
CA LEU A 111 -4.24 3.30 -13.66
C LEU A 111 -3.12 2.66 -12.84
N VAL A 112 -1.86 3.13 -12.99
CA VAL A 112 -0.73 2.63 -12.21
C VAL A 112 -0.95 2.88 -10.72
N CYS A 113 -1.35 4.09 -10.34
CA CYS A 113 -1.63 4.43 -8.94
C CYS A 113 -2.79 3.60 -8.38
N TYR A 114 -3.89 3.42 -9.12
CA TYR A 114 -5.01 2.60 -8.66
C TYR A 114 -4.66 1.11 -8.55
N ALA A 115 -3.84 0.58 -9.46
CA ALA A 115 -3.36 -0.80 -9.35
C ALA A 115 -2.49 -1.01 -8.10
N LEU A 116 -1.59 -0.07 -7.79
CA LEU A 116 -0.78 -0.09 -6.57
C LEU A 116 -1.65 0.07 -5.31
N GLY A 117 -2.66 0.95 -5.35
CA GLY A 117 -3.65 1.12 -4.28
C GLY A 117 -4.45 -0.16 -4.02
N ALA A 118 -4.93 -0.83 -5.07
CA ALA A 118 -5.66 -2.09 -4.99
C ALA A 118 -4.79 -3.24 -4.45
N LEU A 119 -3.52 -3.30 -4.85
CA LEU A 119 -2.55 -4.24 -4.27
C LEU A 119 -2.33 -3.96 -2.78
N GLY A 120 -2.21 -2.68 -2.40
CA GLY A 120 -2.13 -2.24 -1.00
C GLY A 120 -3.34 -2.65 -0.18
N MET A 121 -4.56 -2.48 -0.72
CA MET A 121 -5.80 -2.92 -0.06
C MET A 121 -5.90 -4.44 0.06
N SER A 122 -5.42 -5.18 -0.93
CA SER A 122 -5.35 -6.64 -0.85
C SER A 122 -4.42 -7.10 0.28
N LEU A 123 -3.25 -6.45 0.43
CA LEU A 123 -2.35 -6.68 1.56
C LEU A 123 -2.97 -6.28 2.90
N PHE A 124 -3.69 -5.17 2.95
CA PHE A 124 -4.40 -4.71 4.13
C PHE A 124 -5.46 -5.74 4.55
N THR A 125 -6.34 -6.16 3.66
CA THR A 125 -7.40 -7.15 3.95
C THR A 125 -6.81 -8.47 4.42
N ARG A 126 -5.73 -8.95 3.78
CA ARG A 126 -5.00 -10.14 4.24
C ARG A 126 -4.45 -9.96 5.65
N SER A 127 -3.79 -8.84 5.90
CA SER A 127 -3.18 -8.56 7.21
C SER A 127 -4.25 -8.44 8.29
N LEU A 128 -5.39 -7.82 7.96
CA LEU A 128 -6.55 -7.69 8.83
C LEU A 128 -7.13 -9.08 9.16
N TRP A 129 -7.25 -9.95 8.16
CA TRP A 129 -7.68 -11.34 8.36
C TRP A 129 -6.73 -12.11 9.27
N ALA A 130 -5.41 -11.98 9.05
CA ALA A 130 -4.41 -12.63 9.89
C ALA A 130 -4.44 -12.13 11.35
N TYR A 131 -4.68 -10.83 11.53
CA TYR A 131 -4.85 -10.22 12.84
C TYR A 131 -6.13 -10.70 13.54
N ALA A 132 -7.28 -10.62 12.85
CA ALA A 132 -8.58 -11.10 13.34
C ALA A 132 -8.55 -12.59 13.70
N GLY A 133 -7.87 -13.41 12.89
CA GLY A 133 -7.70 -14.85 13.12
C GLY A 133 -6.85 -15.19 14.35
N ARG A 134 -5.96 -14.30 14.80
CA ARG A 134 -5.07 -14.53 15.95
C ARG A 134 -5.56 -13.87 17.22
N ASN A 135 -6.32 -12.77 17.14
CA ASN A 135 -6.78 -12.06 18.31
C ASN A 135 -8.01 -12.74 18.94
N GLY A 136 -7.80 -13.39 20.09
CA GLY A 136 -8.87 -14.08 20.83
C GLY A 136 -9.97 -13.15 21.35
N TRP A 137 -9.69 -11.86 21.56
CA TRP A 137 -10.74 -10.87 21.87
C TRP A 137 -11.65 -10.63 20.66
N PHE A 138 -11.06 -10.38 19.48
CA PHE A 138 -11.81 -10.16 18.25
C PHE A 138 -12.68 -11.37 17.87
N LYS A 139 -12.10 -12.58 17.96
CA LYS A 139 -12.86 -13.83 17.77
C LYS A 139 -14.04 -13.98 18.73
N ARG A 140 -13.87 -13.61 20.00
CA ARG A 140 -14.92 -13.75 21.02
C ARG A 140 -16.00 -12.68 20.91
N VAL A 141 -15.63 -11.42 20.73
CA VAL A 141 -16.56 -10.29 20.80
C VAL A 141 -17.22 -10.01 19.45
N VAL A 142 -16.48 -10.11 18.35
CA VAL A 142 -16.97 -9.72 17.02
C VAL A 142 -17.50 -10.93 16.24
N LEU A 143 -16.77 -12.06 16.23
CA LEU A 143 -17.15 -13.21 15.43
C LEU A 143 -18.13 -14.17 16.15
N ARG A 144 -17.95 -14.41 17.46
CA ARG A 144 -18.88 -15.25 18.26
C ARG A 144 -20.18 -14.55 18.64
N GLY A 145 -20.12 -13.27 19.00
CA GLY A 145 -21.32 -12.48 19.32
C GLY A 145 -22.35 -12.41 18.18
N HIS A 146 -21.95 -12.72 16.94
CA HIS A 146 -22.85 -12.81 15.79
C HIS A 146 -23.49 -14.19 15.60
N HIS A 147 -22.90 -15.24 16.17
CA HIS A 147 -23.43 -16.61 16.15
C HIS A 147 -24.43 -16.86 17.28
N ASP A 148 -24.26 -16.20 18.44
CA ASP A 148 -25.17 -16.32 19.58
C ASP A 148 -26.40 -15.40 19.48
N ALA A 149 -26.47 -14.56 18.44
CA ALA A 149 -27.59 -13.64 18.16
C ALA A 149 -28.57 -14.19 17.10
N ARG A 150 -28.45 -15.46 16.71
CA ARG A 150 -29.40 -16.20 15.87
C ARG A 150 -29.91 -17.42 16.63
#